data_AF-A0A7X5ZJS6-F1
#
_entry.id   AF-A0A7X5ZJS6-F1
#
_cell.length_a   1.000
_cell.length_b   1.000
_cell.length_c   1.000
_cell.angle_alpha   90.00
_cell.angle_beta   90.00
_cell.angle_gamma   90.00
#
_symmetry.space_group_name_H-M   'P 1'
#
loop_
_entity.id
_entity.type
_entity.pdbx_description
1 polymer ?
#
loop_
_entity_poly.entity_id
_entity_poly.type
_entity_poly.pdbx_seq_one_letter_code
_entity_poly.pdbx_strand_id
1 'polypeptide(L)'
;MRRGDSAAPTSSFASRVRQVIKMSGSVSEIARRCGFSEGVVRSWRDGNTDPSRGRCVTMAKTLGLSLVWLAAGEGPMMLDGNTDDLTTRTETSESVRDGREGRELHGLGSTAVDGSRLAAAMKLLQSDIEMTGSRFSPVRHADLVAEMYSIIGRSGEPDYADRMVAFRHTLISRIHEDHDVAA
;
A
#
# COMPACT_ATOMS: atom_id res chain seq x y z
N MET A 1 26.95 -33.30 -0.83
CA MET A 1 27.07 -32.27 0.22
C MET A 1 28.10 -31.22 -0.20
N ARG A 2 27.67 -30.00 -0.53
CA ARG A 2 28.42 -28.75 -0.31
C ARG A 2 27.40 -27.62 -0.10
N ARG A 3 27.54 -26.94 1.04
CA ARG A 3 26.77 -25.79 1.53
C ARG A 3 27.12 -24.53 0.74
N GLY A 4 26.25 -23.51 0.79
CA GLY A 4 26.67 -22.14 0.52
C GLY A 4 25.52 -21.17 0.23
N ASP A 5 24.86 -20.75 1.30
CA ASP A 5 24.06 -19.53 1.48
C ASP A 5 24.30 -18.37 0.49
N SER A 6 23.21 -17.75 0.04
CA SER A 6 23.22 -16.36 -0.43
C SER A 6 21.86 -15.74 -0.14
N ALA A 7 21.53 -15.64 1.16
CA ALA A 7 20.68 -14.56 1.63
C ALA A 7 21.30 -13.24 1.16
N ALA A 8 20.67 -12.58 0.19
CA ALA A 8 21.00 -11.21 -0.15
C ALA A 8 20.97 -10.38 1.15
N PRO A 9 22.00 -9.56 1.45
CA PRO A 9 22.03 -8.80 2.69
C PRO A 9 20.78 -7.90 2.72
N THR A 10 19.84 -8.23 3.60
CA THR A 10 18.72 -7.35 3.91
C THR A 10 19.32 -6.05 4.42
N SER A 11 19.29 -5.01 3.59
CA SER A 11 19.83 -3.71 3.97
C SER A 11 19.16 -3.29 5.28
N SER A 12 19.93 -3.02 6.33
CA SER A 12 19.34 -2.58 7.60
C SER A 12 18.76 -1.18 7.45
N PHE A 13 17.78 -0.81 8.29
CA PHE A 13 17.22 0.54 8.29
C PHE A 13 18.33 1.61 8.44
N ALA A 14 19.27 1.37 9.36
CA ALA A 14 20.45 2.21 9.54
C ALA A 14 21.26 2.42 8.25
N SER A 15 21.40 1.37 7.44
CA SER A 15 22.10 1.45 6.14
C SER A 15 21.36 2.33 5.15
N ARG A 16 20.03 2.26 5.11
CA ARG A 16 19.19 3.13 4.28
C ARG A 16 19.22 4.58 4.75
N VAL A 17 19.21 4.82 6.07
CA VAL A 17 19.37 6.18 6.62
C VAL A 17 20.70 6.80 6.24
N ARG A 18 21.80 6.02 6.24
CA ARG A 18 23.10 6.52 5.75
C ARG A 18 23.03 6.92 4.28
N GLN A 19 22.30 6.16 3.46
CA GLN A 19 22.11 6.48 2.04
C GLN A 19 21.28 7.74 1.84
N VAL A 20 20.23 7.94 2.66
CA VAL A 20 19.47 9.19 2.67
C VAL A 20 20.35 10.38 3.10
N ILE A 21 21.19 10.23 4.13
CA ILE A 21 22.12 11.29 4.57
C ILE A 21 23.10 11.68 3.45
N LYS A 22 23.64 10.70 2.73
CA LYS A 22 24.52 10.98 1.57
C LYS A 22 23.80 11.78 0.49
N MET A 23 22.53 11.48 0.24
CA MET A 23 21.71 12.19 -0.75
C MET A 23 21.31 13.60 -0.27
N SER A 24 20.93 13.75 1.00
CA SER A 24 20.49 15.04 1.58
C SER A 24 21.66 15.93 2.02
N GLY A 25 22.90 15.44 1.97
CA GLY A 25 24.13 16.17 2.31
C GLY A 25 24.50 16.13 3.80
N SER A 26 23.53 16.22 4.71
CA SER A 26 23.83 16.15 6.16
C SER A 26 22.66 15.66 7.02
N VAL A 27 22.98 15.25 8.25
CA VAL A 27 22.00 14.89 9.29
C VAL A 27 21.15 16.10 9.69
N SER A 28 21.78 17.26 9.85
CA SER A 28 21.11 18.52 10.20
C SER A 28 20.08 18.93 9.15
N GLU A 29 20.35 18.69 7.87
CA GLU A 29 19.41 19.00 6.80
C GLU A 29 18.16 18.12 6.84
N ILE A 30 18.33 16.81 7.09
CA ILE A 30 17.20 15.88 7.27
C ILE A 30 16.37 16.26 8.49
N ALA A 31 17.03 16.55 9.61
CA ALA A 31 16.39 16.96 10.86
C ALA A 31 15.53 18.22 10.66
N ARG A 32 16.10 19.23 9.99
CA ARG A 32 15.43 20.49 9.67
C ARG A 32 14.23 20.29 8.75
N ARG A 33 14.38 19.55 7.65
CA ARG A 33 13.30 19.34 6.68
C ARG A 33 12.16 18.49 7.23
N CYS A 34 12.49 17.44 8.00
CA CYS A 34 11.50 16.49 8.53
C CYS A 34 10.94 16.88 9.91
N GLY A 35 11.44 17.94 10.54
CA GLY A 35 11.02 18.36 11.89
C GLY A 35 11.46 17.39 13.00
N PHE A 36 12.64 16.77 12.86
CA PHE A 36 13.20 15.85 13.85
C PHE A 36 14.37 16.48 14.61
N SER A 37 14.74 15.89 15.75
CA SER A 37 16.02 16.21 16.38
C SER A 37 17.18 15.49 15.69
N GLU A 38 18.33 16.14 15.59
CA GLU A 38 19.54 15.54 15.01
C GLU A 38 19.98 14.27 15.74
N GLY A 39 19.81 14.25 17.08
CA GLY A 39 20.12 13.08 17.90
C GLY A 39 19.29 11.85 17.51
N VAL A 40 18.02 12.03 17.16
CA VAL A 40 17.15 10.94 16.70
C VAL A 40 17.60 10.41 15.33
N VAL A 41 17.92 11.30 14.39
CA VAL A 41 18.42 10.90 13.06
C VAL A 41 19.77 10.19 13.17
N ARG A 42 20.62 10.62 14.10
CA ARG A 42 21.90 9.97 14.43
C ARG A 42 21.70 8.58 15.05
N SER A 43 20.75 8.46 15.98
CA SER A 43 20.38 7.17 16.61
C SER A 43 19.95 6.14 15.58
N TRP A 44 19.15 6.55 14.59
CA TRP A 44 18.74 5.70 13.47
C TRP A 44 19.90 5.30 12.56
N ARG A 45 20.76 6.26 12.20
CA ARG A 45 21.95 6.03 11.37
C ARG A 45 22.92 5.04 12.02
N ASP A 46 23.03 5.10 13.35
CA ASP A 46 23.93 4.25 14.12
C ASP A 46 23.28 2.89 14.44
N GLY A 47 21.96 2.76 14.23
CA GLY A 47 21.20 1.53 14.45
C GLY A 47 20.81 1.31 15.91
N ASN A 48 20.85 2.36 16.74
CA ASN A 48 20.52 2.29 18.16
C ASN A 48 18.99 2.26 18.39
N THR A 49 18.21 2.82 17.48
CA THR A 49 16.75 2.83 17.55
C THR A 49 16.14 2.70 16.16
N ASP A 50 14.91 2.19 16.12
CA ASP A 50 14.08 2.19 14.92
C ASP A 50 13.08 3.34 14.93
N PRO A 51 12.76 3.92 13.76
CA PRO A 51 11.75 4.97 13.64
C PRO A 51 10.35 4.38 13.82
N SER A 52 9.41 5.19 14.28
CA SER A 52 7.99 4.84 14.17
C SER A 52 7.52 4.95 12.72
N ARG A 53 6.43 4.24 12.39
CA ARG A 53 5.76 4.32 11.08
C ARG A 53 5.49 5.77 10.65
N GLY A 54 5.01 6.62 11.57
CA GLY A 54 4.75 8.03 11.29
C GLY A 54 5.99 8.79 10.84
N ARG A 55 7.16 8.49 11.43
CA ARG A 55 8.44 9.15 11.08
C ARG A 55 8.97 8.68 9.74
N CYS A 56 8.76 7.42 9.38
CA CYS A 56 9.05 6.92 8.03
C CYS A 56 8.20 7.65 6.97
N VAL A 57 6.91 7.84 7.24
CA VAL A 57 6.00 8.57 6.34
C VAL A 57 6.45 10.02 6.16
N THR A 58 6.82 10.71 7.24
CA THR A 58 7.34 12.08 7.16
C THR A 58 8.60 12.15 6.31
N MET A 59 9.59 11.29 6.54
CA MET A 59 10.81 11.25 5.73
C MET A 59 10.51 10.97 4.25
N ALA A 60 9.64 10.01 3.96
CA ALA A 60 9.27 9.64 2.60
C ALA A 60 8.66 10.83 1.84
N LYS A 61 7.67 11.50 2.43
CA LYS A 61 6.99 12.65 1.82
C LYS A 61 7.91 13.86 1.67
N THR A 62 8.68 14.18 2.71
CA THR A 62 9.53 15.38 2.72
C THR A 62 10.72 15.27 1.77
N LEU A 63 11.26 14.07 1.58
CA LEU A 63 12.49 13.85 0.80
C LEU A 63 12.24 13.20 -0.57
N GLY A 64 10.98 12.91 -0.92
CA GLY A 64 10.64 12.23 -2.18
C GLY A 64 11.10 10.77 -2.24
N LEU A 65 11.15 10.09 -1.10
CA LEU A 65 11.59 8.70 -0.99
C LEU A 65 10.40 7.74 -1.06
N SER A 66 10.65 6.52 -1.54
CA SER A 66 9.72 5.41 -1.39
C SER A 66 9.62 4.99 0.07
N LEU A 67 8.40 4.99 0.61
CA LEU A 67 8.12 4.50 1.96
C LEU A 67 8.44 3.00 2.10
N VAL A 68 8.13 2.22 1.06
CA VAL A 68 8.38 0.76 1.01
C VAL A 68 9.88 0.49 1.05
N TRP A 69 10.66 1.25 0.28
CA TRP A 69 12.12 1.15 0.34
C TRP A 69 12.64 1.57 1.70
N LEU A 70 12.19 2.70 2.24
CA LEU A 70 12.68 3.20 3.52
C LEU A 70 12.36 2.25 4.69
N ALA A 71 11.15 1.69 4.74
CA ALA A 71 10.68 0.86 5.85
C ALA A 71 11.08 -0.62 5.69
N ALA A 72 10.84 -1.22 4.52
CA ALA A 72 11.06 -2.64 4.26
C ALA A 72 12.41 -2.92 3.57
N GLY A 73 13.00 -1.93 2.89
CA GLY A 73 14.21 -2.13 2.10
C GLY A 73 13.95 -2.70 0.70
N GLU A 74 12.70 -2.64 0.25
CA GLU A 74 12.26 -3.21 -1.03
C GLU A 74 11.99 -2.11 -2.06
N GLY A 75 12.29 -2.40 -3.34
CA GLY A 75 12.00 -1.49 -4.45
C GLY A 75 13.01 -0.34 -4.62
N PRO A 76 12.67 0.67 -5.45
CA PRO A 76 13.54 1.82 -5.70
C PRO A 76 13.52 2.84 -4.55
N MET A 77 14.64 3.53 -4.34
CA MET A 77 14.79 4.52 -3.27
C MET A 77 13.96 5.79 -3.48
N MET A 78 13.97 6.32 -4.70
CA MET A 78 13.22 7.51 -5.09
C MET A 78 11.88 7.09 -5.68
N LEU A 79 10.86 7.92 -5.48
CA LEU A 79 9.64 7.82 -6.27
C LEU A 79 9.90 8.57 -7.58
N ASP A 80 9.81 7.90 -8.73
CA ASP A 80 9.84 8.58 -10.02
C ASP A 80 8.74 9.64 -10.01
N GLY A 81 9.12 10.89 -10.25
CA GLY A 81 8.43 12.11 -9.80
C GLY A 81 7.08 12.42 -10.44
N ASN A 82 6.15 11.47 -10.53
CA ASN A 82 4.76 11.73 -10.89
C ASN A 82 3.89 12.04 -9.65
N THR A 83 4.42 12.83 -8.71
CA THR A 83 3.72 13.24 -7.49
C THR A 83 3.10 14.63 -7.67
N ASP A 84 2.41 14.85 -8.78
CA ASP A 84 1.50 16.00 -8.93
C ASP A 84 0.02 15.59 -8.87
N ASP A 85 -0.30 14.29 -8.97
CA ASP A 85 -1.69 13.83 -9.11
C ASP A 85 -2.43 13.56 -7.78
N LEU A 86 -1.94 14.06 -6.64
CA LEU A 86 -2.57 13.78 -5.34
C LEU A 86 -3.12 14.98 -4.59
N THR A 87 -2.95 16.21 -5.06
CA THR A 87 -3.53 17.38 -4.37
C THR A 87 -3.92 18.48 -5.33
N THR A 88 -5.18 18.43 -5.79
CA THR A 88 -6.12 19.59 -5.90
C THR A 88 -6.84 19.71 -7.25
N ARG A 89 -8.05 19.14 -7.29
CA ARG A 89 -9.30 19.65 -7.90
C ARG A 89 -9.38 19.76 -9.43
N THR A 90 -10.51 19.31 -9.99
CA THR A 90 -11.57 20.22 -10.52
C THR A 90 -12.71 19.40 -11.11
N GLU A 91 -13.87 19.50 -10.46
CA GLU A 91 -15.17 19.34 -11.11
C GLU A 91 -15.24 20.24 -12.35
N THR A 92 -15.88 19.78 -13.42
CA THR A 92 -16.34 20.56 -14.60
C THR A 92 -15.46 20.49 -15.87
N SER A 93 -15.88 19.60 -16.75
CA SER A 93 -16.14 19.79 -18.19
C SER A 93 -15.07 20.37 -19.14
N GLU A 94 -14.83 19.55 -20.16
CA GLU A 94 -14.86 19.88 -21.59
C GLU A 94 -13.63 20.48 -22.29
N SER A 95 -13.17 19.67 -23.24
CA SER A 95 -12.89 20.05 -24.65
C SER A 95 -11.46 20.51 -24.98
N VAL A 96 -10.63 19.63 -25.58
CA VAL A 96 -10.49 19.38 -27.05
C VAL A 96 -9.36 20.31 -27.59
N ARG A 97 -8.19 19.81 -28.02
CA ARG A 97 -7.77 19.21 -29.32
C ARG A 97 -6.24 19.00 -29.24
N ASP A 98 -5.51 18.13 -29.91
CA ASP A 98 -5.61 17.11 -30.97
C ASP A 98 -4.12 16.90 -31.37
N GLY A 99 -3.54 15.73 -31.62
CA GLY A 99 -4.08 14.40 -31.75
C GLY A 99 -2.99 13.35 -32.03
N ARG A 100 -3.51 12.12 -32.17
CA ARG A 100 -3.02 10.98 -32.97
C ARG A 100 -1.71 10.32 -32.58
N GLU A 101 -1.59 8.99 -32.50
CA GLU A 101 -2.52 7.89 -32.76
C GLU A 101 -1.86 6.62 -32.20
N GLY A 102 -2.63 5.81 -31.48
CA GLY A 102 -2.18 4.54 -30.90
C GLY A 102 -3.18 4.00 -29.89
N ARG A 103 -4.47 4.08 -30.23
CA ARG A 103 -5.59 3.71 -29.39
C ARG A 103 -6.21 2.40 -29.92
N GLU A 104 -6.38 1.45 -28.98
CA GLU A 104 -7.24 0.25 -28.93
C GLU A 104 -6.87 -0.96 -29.76
N LEU A 105 -6.42 -2.00 -29.05
CA LEU A 105 -7.02 -3.34 -29.08
C LEU A 105 -6.74 -4.04 -27.74
N HIS A 106 -7.54 -3.79 -26.69
CA HIS A 106 -7.78 -4.74 -25.60
C HIS A 106 -9.14 -4.47 -24.95
N GLY A 107 -10.16 -4.35 -25.79
CA GLY A 107 -11.53 -4.72 -25.45
C GLY A 107 -11.97 -5.67 -26.54
N LEU A 108 -12.14 -6.96 -26.19
CA LEU A 108 -13.02 -7.97 -26.80
C LEU A 108 -12.61 -9.37 -26.27
N GLY A 109 -13.25 -9.79 -25.17
CA GLY A 109 -13.19 -11.15 -24.59
C GLY A 109 -11.96 -11.40 -23.70
N SER A 110 -12.04 -11.98 -22.50
CA SER A 110 -13.08 -12.80 -21.89
C SER A 110 -12.76 -12.85 -20.39
N THR A 111 -13.77 -12.70 -19.51
CA THR A 111 -14.05 -13.47 -18.26
C THR A 111 -12.92 -14.09 -17.42
N ALA A 112 -11.68 -13.67 -17.60
CA ALA A 112 -10.52 -14.24 -16.93
C ALA A 112 -10.49 -13.59 -15.56
N VAL A 113 -10.86 -14.37 -14.55
CA VAL A 113 -10.68 -14.00 -13.16
C VAL A 113 -9.21 -13.63 -12.99
N ASP A 114 -8.94 -12.38 -12.64
CA ASP A 114 -7.58 -11.94 -12.35
C ASP A 114 -7.17 -12.59 -11.03
N GLY A 115 -6.23 -13.53 -11.10
CA GLY A 115 -5.76 -14.28 -9.94
C GLY A 115 -5.13 -13.39 -8.87
N SER A 116 -4.51 -12.27 -9.25
CA SER A 116 -3.91 -11.33 -8.30
C SER A 116 -4.97 -10.58 -7.52
N ARG A 117 -6.03 -10.15 -8.21
CA ARG A 117 -7.18 -9.46 -7.62
C ARG A 117 -8.01 -10.39 -6.73
N LEU A 118 -8.21 -11.64 -7.14
CA LEU A 118 -8.87 -12.65 -6.30
C LEU A 118 -8.07 -12.94 -5.04
N ALA A 119 -6.75 -13.11 -5.16
CA ALA A 119 -5.88 -13.32 -4.00
C ALA A 119 -5.91 -12.14 -3.02
N ALA A 120 -5.97 -10.90 -3.53
CA ALA A 120 -6.14 -9.71 -2.70
C ALA A 120 -7.49 -9.69 -1.98
N ALA A 121 -8.58 -9.99 -2.69
CA ALA A 121 -9.91 -10.08 -2.11
C ALA A 121 -9.99 -11.12 -0.99
N MET A 122 -9.46 -12.32 -1.22
CA MET A 122 -9.44 -13.40 -0.24
C MET A 122 -8.60 -13.04 1.00
N LYS A 123 -7.42 -12.43 0.82
CA LYS A 123 -6.55 -12.04 1.95
C LYS A 123 -7.20 -10.96 2.82
N LEU A 124 -7.80 -9.94 2.21
CA LEU A 124 -8.50 -8.89 2.93
C LEU A 124 -9.70 -9.45 3.68
N LEU A 125 -10.49 -10.30 3.02
CA LEU A 125 -11.64 -10.92 3.63
C LEU A 125 -11.26 -11.85 4.78
N GLN A 126 -10.21 -12.67 4.62
CA GLN A 126 -9.70 -13.53 5.69
C GLN A 126 -9.28 -12.71 6.91
N SER A 127 -8.53 -11.61 6.70
CA SER A 127 -8.12 -10.72 7.79
C SER A 127 -9.32 -10.09 8.50
N ASP A 128 -10.31 -9.63 7.74
CA ASP A 128 -11.51 -8.98 8.31
C ASP A 128 -12.34 -9.99 9.15
N ILE A 129 -12.47 -11.24 8.70
CA ILE A 129 -13.19 -12.31 9.42
C ILE A 129 -12.45 -12.80 10.67
N GLU A 130 -11.12 -12.95 10.59
CA GLU A 130 -10.29 -13.35 11.73
C GLU A 130 -10.30 -12.27 12.84
N MET A 131 -10.34 -10.98 12.46
CA MET A 131 -10.48 -9.87 13.41
C MET A 131 -11.80 -9.88 14.17
N THR A 132 -12.88 -10.38 13.56
CA THR A 132 -14.18 -10.56 14.22
C THR A 132 -14.27 -11.88 15.01
N GLY A 133 -13.16 -12.60 15.18
CA GLY A 133 -13.09 -13.88 15.92
C GLY A 133 -13.74 -15.06 15.20
N SER A 134 -14.06 -14.90 13.91
CA SER A 134 -14.69 -15.94 13.09
C SER A 134 -13.66 -16.66 12.21
N ARG A 135 -14.01 -17.84 11.70
CA ARG A 135 -13.14 -18.61 10.80
C ARG A 135 -13.50 -18.39 9.34
N PHE A 136 -12.51 -18.02 8.53
CA PHE A 136 -12.68 -17.93 7.09
C PHE A 136 -12.94 -19.30 6.47
N SER A 137 -13.94 -19.36 5.58
CA SER A 137 -14.29 -20.54 4.78
C SER A 137 -14.61 -20.12 3.35
N PRO A 138 -13.83 -20.56 2.34
CA PRO A 138 -14.04 -20.16 0.94
C PRO A 138 -15.43 -20.52 0.41
N VAL A 139 -15.98 -21.67 0.84
CA VAL A 139 -17.29 -22.16 0.38
C VAL A 139 -18.42 -21.36 1.01
N ARG A 140 -18.29 -21.01 2.30
CA ARG A 140 -19.33 -20.25 3.03
C ARG A 140 -19.35 -18.78 2.63
N HIS A 141 -18.20 -18.21 2.29
CA HIS A 141 -18.05 -16.78 2.04
C HIS A 141 -17.82 -16.46 0.56
N ALA A 142 -18.23 -17.34 -0.37
CA ALA A 142 -18.01 -17.17 -1.81
C ALA A 142 -18.61 -15.86 -2.34
N ASP A 143 -19.81 -15.48 -1.88
CA ASP A 143 -20.47 -14.23 -2.28
C ASP A 143 -19.69 -13.00 -1.80
N LEU A 144 -19.17 -13.03 -0.57
CA LEU A 144 -18.34 -11.96 -0.01
C LEU A 144 -17.00 -11.83 -0.75
N VAL A 145 -16.42 -12.95 -1.20
CA VAL A 145 -15.21 -12.95 -2.04
C VAL A 145 -15.51 -12.30 -3.39
N ALA A 146 -16.63 -12.63 -4.03
CA ALA A 146 -17.02 -12.05 -5.31
C ALA A 146 -17.32 -10.54 -5.22
N GLU A 147 -17.93 -10.11 -4.12
CA GLU A 147 -18.22 -8.70 -3.83
C GLU A 147 -16.93 -7.92 -3.54
N MET A 148 -16.06 -8.43 -2.66
CA MET A 148 -14.75 -7.84 -2.39
C MET A 148 -13.88 -7.77 -3.66
N TYR A 149 -13.89 -8.82 -4.47
CA TYR A 149 -13.25 -8.83 -5.79
C TYR A 149 -13.78 -7.69 -6.64
N SER A 150 -15.10 -7.55 -6.76
CA SER A 150 -15.75 -6.48 -7.54
C SER A 150 -15.33 -5.08 -7.10
N ILE A 151 -15.29 -4.83 -5.78
CA ILE A 151 -14.86 -3.55 -5.19
C ILE A 151 -13.40 -3.23 -5.54
N ILE A 152 -12.48 -4.19 -5.41
CA ILE A 152 -11.04 -3.97 -5.67
C ILE A 152 -10.74 -3.59 -7.12
N GLY A 153 -11.45 -4.16 -8.10
CA GLY A 153 -11.21 -3.79 -9.51
C GLY A 153 -11.85 -2.49 -9.95
N ARG A 154 -12.60 -1.84 -9.06
CA ARG A 154 -13.08 -0.46 -9.22
C ARG A 154 -12.30 0.51 -8.32
N SER A 155 -11.08 0.15 -7.92
CA SER A 155 -10.23 0.94 -7.03
C SER A 155 -9.81 2.31 -7.59
N GLY A 156 -9.92 2.52 -8.91
CA GLY A 156 -9.71 3.82 -9.54
C GLY A 156 -10.94 4.73 -9.56
N GLU A 157 -12.10 4.26 -9.08
CA GLU A 157 -13.32 5.07 -9.00
C GLU A 157 -13.34 5.89 -7.69
N PRO A 158 -13.86 7.14 -7.71
CA PRO A 158 -13.79 8.06 -6.57
C PRO A 158 -14.57 7.57 -5.34
N ASP A 159 -15.51 6.64 -5.51
CA ASP A 159 -16.35 6.07 -4.45
C ASP A 159 -15.85 4.71 -3.93
N TYR A 160 -14.64 4.28 -4.31
CA TYR A 160 -14.03 3.04 -3.84
C TYR A 160 -14.01 2.94 -2.30
N ALA A 161 -13.64 4.01 -1.62
CA ALA A 161 -13.55 4.05 -0.17
C ALA A 161 -14.93 3.83 0.48
N ASP A 162 -15.96 4.50 -0.05
CA ASP A 162 -17.33 4.40 0.47
C ASP A 162 -17.90 2.99 0.29
N ARG A 163 -17.66 2.36 -0.87
CA ARG A 163 -18.07 0.97 -1.14
C ARG A 163 -17.36 -0.03 -0.21
N MET A 164 -16.07 0.16 0.04
CA MET A 164 -15.30 -0.68 0.96
C MET A 164 -15.80 -0.57 2.40
N VAL A 165 -16.08 0.65 2.85
CA VAL A 165 -16.64 0.92 4.20
C VAL A 165 -18.02 0.28 4.32
N ALA A 166 -18.91 0.50 3.35
CA ALA A 166 -20.23 -0.11 3.33
C ALA A 166 -20.16 -1.65 3.39
N PHE A 167 -19.31 -2.26 2.57
CA PHE A 167 -19.08 -3.70 2.58
C PHE A 167 -18.64 -4.21 3.95
N ARG A 168 -17.69 -3.54 4.61
CA ARG A 168 -17.21 -3.94 5.95
C ARG A 168 -18.29 -3.87 7.01
N HIS A 169 -19.11 -2.83 6.98
CA HIS A 169 -20.26 -2.74 7.88
C HIS A 169 -21.23 -3.91 7.67
N THR A 170 -21.58 -4.21 6.41
CA THR A 170 -22.45 -5.34 6.08
C THR A 170 -21.83 -6.69 6.47
N LEU A 171 -20.53 -6.86 6.27
CA LEU A 171 -19.79 -8.06 6.66
C LEU A 171 -19.86 -8.32 8.17
N ILE A 172 -19.61 -7.30 8.99
CA ILE A 172 -19.63 -7.42 10.45
C ILE A 172 -21.04 -7.80 10.93
N SER A 173 -22.08 -7.18 10.37
CA SER A 173 -23.47 -7.52 10.68
C SER A 173 -23.78 -8.98 10.35
N ARG A 174 -23.41 -9.45 9.14
CA ARG A 174 -23.67 -10.84 8.71
C ARG A 174 -22.91 -11.86 9.55
N ILE A 175 -21.68 -11.58 9.94
CA ILE A 175 -20.89 -12.49 10.79
C ILE A 175 -21.50 -12.64 12.18
N HIS A 176 -21.99 -11.54 12.76
CA HIS A 176 -22.69 -11.60 14.05
C HIS A 176 -24.01 -12.37 13.94
N GLU A 177 -24.79 -12.15 12.88
CA GLU A 177 -26.01 -12.93 12.61
C GLU A 177 -25.70 -14.42 12.49
N ASP A 178 -24.69 -14.80 11.69
CA ASP A 178 -24.26 -16.19 11.49
C ASP A 178 -23.76 -16.88 12.77
N HIS A 179 -23.24 -16.12 13.74
CA HIS A 179 -22.84 -16.63 15.05
C HIS A 179 -24.07 -16.92 15.93
N ASP A 180 -25.10 -16.08 15.87
CA ASP A 180 -26.34 -16.25 16.63
C ASP A 180 -27.20 -17.42 16.12
N VAL A 181 -27.13 -17.78 14.83
CA VAL A 181 -27.88 -18.94 14.29
C VAL A 181 -27.18 -20.28 14.58
N ALA A 182 -25.91 -20.26 14.99
CA ALA A 182 -25.10 -21.46 15.24
C ALA A 182 -24.98 -21.84 16.74
N ALA A 183 -25.55 -21.02 17.64
CA ALA A 183 -25.64 -21.25 19.09
C ALA A 183 -27.01 -21.84 19.48
#